data_AF-A0AA40RDF1-F1
#
_entry.id   AF-A0AA40RDF1-F1
#
_cell.length_a   1.000
_cell.length_b   1.000
_cell.length_c   1.000
_cell.angle_alpha   90.00
_cell.angle_beta   90.00
_cell.angle_gamma   90.00
#
_symmetry.space_group_name_H-M   'P 1'
#
loop_
_entity.id
_entity.type
_entity.pdbx_description
1 polymer ?
#
loop_
_entity_poly.entity_id
_entity_poly.type
_entity_poly.pdbx_seq_one_letter_code
_entity_poly.pdbx_strand_id
1 'polypeptide(L)'
;MTIPLVPVADANGVAPLVAHSRAFGALAERFAWLALREPPADDNARWHTHMLGKRAIRFAQPLTFTPYAAAQPCSARCRFCSETLVDETASGPMAASLRPGANYFDRLGRALRALRGVPLSYSLSGLENTDDPGWLLSLVATLGAAGDDGPDVGGSVLYTNGAGLVEHGGALLPALASFGLSWLEWSRHHDRDDVNQSIMRFRPGQPVMRDAAFETAFAAARERFPVKLVCIVQRGGVETPADVLRYLDRARVLGASAVIFREFSALPDTYRRNATRRYVDHARIAIDALLLACVADPAFASRCEPIALTGGYYFWNARWAHRDGFEVVFEASDYGAMREHELRDAVYKLVFHPNGNLCAGWQPTRDILWSDDDHRD
;
A
#
# COMPACT_ATOMS: atom_id res chain seq x y z
N MET A 1 -8.02 3.85 18.42
CA MET A 1 -6.65 4.30 18.76
C MET A 1 -6.41 5.66 18.14
N THR A 2 -5.86 6.62 18.88
CA THR A 2 -5.55 7.97 18.38
C THR A 2 -4.08 8.03 17.95
N ILE A 3 -3.81 8.55 16.76
CA ILE A 3 -2.43 8.79 16.29
C ILE A 3 -1.92 10.07 16.96
N PRO A 4 -0.79 10.06 17.69
CA PRO A 4 -0.27 11.23 18.37
C PRO A 4 0.18 12.29 17.36
N LEU A 5 -0.07 13.55 17.72
CA LEU A 5 0.40 14.73 17.00
C LEU A 5 1.58 15.32 17.78
N VAL A 6 2.69 15.56 17.10
CA VAL A 6 3.85 16.27 17.66
C VAL A 6 4.09 17.55 16.86
N PRO A 7 4.67 18.59 17.47
CA PRO A 7 5.08 19.77 16.72
C PRO A 7 6.02 19.37 15.57
N VAL A 8 5.82 19.94 14.36
CA VAL A 8 6.70 19.63 13.22
C VAL A 8 8.16 19.99 13.50
N ALA A 9 8.40 20.99 14.35
CA ALA A 9 9.74 21.36 14.81
C ALA A 9 10.51 20.20 15.48
N ASP A 10 9.80 19.23 16.06
CA ASP A 10 10.40 18.09 16.77
C ASP A 10 10.67 16.88 15.85
N ALA A 11 10.31 16.98 14.56
CA ALA A 11 10.36 15.86 13.61
C ALA A 11 11.74 15.17 13.51
N ASN A 12 12.83 15.89 13.71
CA ASN A 12 14.20 15.33 13.66
C ASN A 12 14.38 14.15 14.64
N GLY A 13 13.77 14.21 15.82
CA GLY A 13 13.95 13.18 16.86
C GLY A 13 13.03 11.97 16.72
N VAL A 14 11.93 12.10 15.96
CA VAL A 14 10.80 11.14 15.99
C VAL A 14 10.32 10.68 14.62
N ALA A 15 10.72 11.37 13.54
CA ALA A 15 10.35 11.05 12.16
C ALA A 15 11.47 11.45 11.18
N PRO A 16 12.63 10.79 11.24
CA PRO A 16 13.82 11.19 10.49
C PRO A 16 13.58 11.25 8.97
N LEU A 17 12.73 10.39 8.41
CA LEU A 17 12.43 10.42 6.98
C LEU A 17 11.72 11.70 6.53
N VAL A 18 10.83 12.25 7.35
CA VAL A 18 10.17 13.54 7.08
C VAL A 18 11.18 14.67 7.21
N ALA A 19 11.95 14.66 8.30
CA ALA A 19 12.94 15.66 8.65
C ALA A 19 14.06 15.81 7.60
N HIS A 20 14.52 14.69 7.01
CA HIS A 20 15.56 14.70 5.99
C HIS A 20 15.04 14.97 4.57
N SER A 21 13.72 15.14 4.39
CA SER A 21 13.14 15.54 3.11
C SER A 21 13.64 16.93 2.70
N ARG A 22 13.98 17.14 1.43
CA ARG A 22 14.31 18.49 0.93
C ARG A 22 13.12 19.44 1.04
N ALA A 23 11.90 18.90 1.11
CA ALA A 23 10.68 19.67 1.29
C ALA A 23 10.43 20.09 2.75
N PHE A 24 11.23 19.62 3.72
CA PHE A 24 10.92 19.77 5.15
C PHE A 24 10.71 21.23 5.57
N GLY A 25 11.55 22.17 5.11
CA GLY A 25 11.36 23.60 5.43
C GLY A 25 10.00 24.14 4.98
N ALA A 26 9.62 23.87 3.72
CA ALA A 26 8.32 24.30 3.18
C ALA A 26 7.13 23.58 3.83
N LEU A 27 7.32 22.33 4.27
CA LEU A 27 6.35 21.57 5.04
C LEU A 27 6.18 22.16 6.45
N ALA A 28 7.27 22.49 7.14
CA ALA A 28 7.25 23.05 8.49
C ALA A 28 6.59 24.44 8.54
N GLU A 29 6.64 25.22 7.46
CA GLU A 29 5.89 26.48 7.34
C GLU A 29 4.37 26.28 7.21
N ARG A 30 3.93 25.12 6.74
CA ARG A 30 2.52 24.85 6.36
C ARG A 30 1.79 23.93 7.33
N PHE A 31 2.53 23.08 8.02
CA PHE A 31 1.99 22.12 8.97
C PHE A 31 2.51 22.44 10.36
N ALA A 32 1.60 22.72 11.29
CA ALA A 32 1.94 22.88 12.70
C ALA A 32 2.23 21.53 13.38
N TRP A 33 1.53 20.48 12.94
CA TRP A 33 1.52 19.17 13.57
C TRP A 33 1.92 18.06 12.61
N LEU A 34 2.68 17.11 13.14
CA LEU A 34 3.07 15.86 12.51
C LEU A 34 2.36 14.69 13.21
N ALA A 35 1.61 13.91 12.46
CA ALA A 35 1.04 12.66 12.95
C ALA A 35 2.07 11.54 12.93
N LEU A 36 2.39 10.94 14.08
CA LEU A 36 3.36 9.85 14.18
C LEU A 36 2.69 8.50 14.11
N ARG A 37 2.70 7.89 12.93
CA ARG A 37 2.16 6.53 12.72
C ARG A 37 3.08 5.46 13.29
N GLU A 38 4.37 5.68 13.42
CA GLU A 38 5.20 4.79 14.24
C GLU A 38 4.94 5.06 15.73
N PRO A 39 4.74 4.03 16.57
CA PRO A 39 4.66 4.22 18.01
C PRO A 39 6.04 4.52 18.61
N PRO A 40 6.19 5.56 19.46
CA PRO A 40 7.37 5.73 20.29
C PRO A 40 7.66 4.49 21.13
N ALA A 41 8.93 4.21 21.44
CA ALA A 41 9.35 2.97 22.09
C ALA A 41 8.70 2.75 23.48
N ASP A 42 8.36 3.83 24.17
CA ASP A 42 7.75 3.90 25.50
C ASP A 42 6.21 4.03 25.48
N ASP A 43 5.59 4.10 24.29
CA ASP A 43 4.13 4.24 24.15
C ASP A 43 3.40 2.89 24.30
N ASN A 44 3.26 2.44 25.55
CA ASN A 44 2.61 1.16 25.88
C ASN A 44 1.18 1.01 25.31
N ALA A 45 0.48 2.10 24.99
CA ALA A 45 -0.87 2.03 24.43
C ALA A 45 -0.87 1.64 22.93
N ARG A 46 0.26 1.79 22.25
CA ARG A 46 0.41 1.50 20.81
C ARG A 46 1.31 0.32 20.51
N TRP A 47 1.76 -0.36 21.57
CA TRP A 47 2.42 -1.65 21.49
C TRP A 47 1.47 -2.72 22.02
N HIS A 48 1.00 -3.59 21.14
CA HIS A 48 0.12 -4.69 21.50
C HIS A 48 0.94 -5.97 21.63
N THR A 49 1.03 -6.52 22.83
CA THR A 49 1.69 -7.80 23.08
C THR A 49 0.68 -8.94 22.94
N HIS A 50 1.02 -9.95 22.14
CA HIS A 50 0.15 -11.09 21.86
C HIS A 50 0.94 -12.41 21.92
N MET A 51 0.27 -13.48 22.35
CA MET A 51 0.86 -14.82 22.38
C MET A 51 0.58 -15.56 21.06
N LEU A 52 1.63 -15.84 20.29
CA LEU A 52 1.58 -16.75 19.15
C LEU A 52 2.26 -18.06 19.53
N GLY A 53 1.47 -19.09 19.79
CA GLY A 53 1.96 -20.33 20.40
C GLY A 53 2.56 -20.04 21.78
N LYS A 54 3.85 -20.38 21.97
CA LYS A 54 4.59 -20.11 23.21
C LYS A 54 5.33 -18.76 23.21
N ARG A 55 5.28 -18.00 22.10
CA ARG A 55 6.08 -16.77 21.92
C ARG A 55 5.23 -15.54 22.21
N ALA A 56 5.75 -14.64 23.05
CA ALA A 56 5.21 -13.29 23.20
C ALA A 56 5.76 -12.41 22.05
N ILE A 57 4.86 -11.88 21.23
CA ILE A 57 5.21 -11.03 20.09
C ILE A 57 4.66 -9.62 20.35
N ARG A 58 5.48 -8.60 20.02
CA ARG A 58 5.12 -7.19 20.17
C ARG A 58 4.75 -6.59 18.81
N PHE A 59 3.48 -6.20 18.66
CA PHE A 59 2.94 -5.58 17.44
C PHE A 59 2.87 -4.06 17.58
N ALA A 60 3.44 -3.35 16.60
CA ALA A 60 3.34 -1.90 16.48
C ALA A 60 1.98 -1.50 15.91
N GLN A 61 1.26 -0.61 16.58
CA GLN A 61 -0.03 -0.12 16.12
C GLN A 61 0.10 1.24 15.41
N PRO A 62 -0.53 1.44 14.24
CA PRO A 62 -1.49 0.54 13.59
C PRO A 62 -0.79 -0.60 12.82
N LEU A 63 -1.30 -1.83 13.01
CA LEU A 63 -0.80 -3.04 12.34
C LEU A 63 -1.61 -3.34 11.07
N THR A 64 -0.95 -3.92 10.06
CA THR A 64 -1.63 -4.40 8.83
C THR A 64 -1.43 -5.90 8.66
N PHE A 65 -2.47 -6.59 8.18
CA PHE A 65 -2.43 -7.99 7.77
C PHE A 65 -2.72 -8.11 6.28
N THR A 66 -1.77 -8.68 5.54
CA THR A 66 -1.86 -8.90 4.10
C THR A 66 -1.93 -10.39 3.80
N PRO A 67 -3.09 -10.93 3.42
CA PRO A 67 -3.12 -12.18 2.65
C PRO A 67 -2.53 -11.90 1.28
N TYR A 68 -1.34 -12.44 1.01
CA TYR A 68 -0.60 -12.12 -0.21
C TYR A 68 -1.31 -12.71 -1.44
N ALA A 69 -1.68 -11.84 -2.38
CA ALA A 69 -2.29 -12.24 -3.65
C ALA A 69 -1.31 -13.02 -4.52
N ALA A 70 -1.57 -14.31 -4.71
CA ALA A 70 -0.73 -15.19 -5.52
C ALA A 70 -1.50 -16.30 -6.25
N ALA A 71 -2.81 -16.18 -6.43
CA ALA A 71 -3.59 -17.20 -7.13
C ALA A 71 -3.04 -17.47 -8.54
N GLN A 72 -2.69 -16.41 -9.25
CA GLN A 72 -2.14 -16.47 -10.60
C GLN A 72 -1.19 -15.31 -10.90
N PRO A 73 -0.40 -15.37 -12.01
CA PRO A 73 0.43 -14.24 -12.43
C PRO A 73 -0.41 -12.99 -12.74
N CYS A 74 0.07 -11.83 -12.30
CA CYS A 74 -0.57 -10.54 -12.54
C CYS A 74 -0.81 -10.26 -14.04
N SER A 75 -1.98 -9.72 -14.35
CA SER A 75 -2.45 -9.16 -15.63
C SER A 75 -1.57 -8.01 -16.12
N ALA A 76 -0.87 -7.33 -15.21
CA ALA A 76 0.10 -6.28 -15.51
C ALA A 76 1.56 -6.76 -15.39
N ARG A 77 2.46 -6.06 -16.08
CA ARG A 77 3.92 -6.26 -16.00
C ARG A 77 4.62 -4.92 -15.77
N CYS A 78 4.13 -4.18 -14.77
CA CYS A 78 4.58 -2.84 -14.44
C CYS A 78 6.11 -2.77 -14.39
N ARG A 79 6.70 -1.75 -15.01
CA ARG A 79 8.18 -1.62 -15.10
C ARG A 79 8.88 -1.50 -13.75
N PHE A 80 8.13 -1.09 -12.72
CA PHE A 80 8.57 -0.83 -11.36
C PHE A 80 8.03 -1.86 -10.35
N CYS A 81 7.49 -2.99 -10.81
CA CYS A 81 6.84 -3.97 -9.94
C CYS A 81 7.78 -4.46 -8.82
N SER A 82 7.42 -4.19 -7.56
CA SER A 82 8.17 -4.60 -6.36
C SER A 82 8.46 -6.09 -6.34
N GLU A 83 7.54 -6.89 -6.87
CA GLU A 83 7.65 -8.36 -6.92
C GLU A 83 8.77 -8.87 -7.82
N THR A 84 9.41 -7.98 -8.58
CA THR A 84 10.57 -8.28 -9.42
C THR A 84 11.88 -7.71 -8.86
N LEU A 85 11.83 -6.97 -7.75
CA LEU A 85 13.02 -6.53 -7.02
C LEU A 85 13.55 -7.72 -6.22
N VAL A 86 14.87 -7.89 -6.21
CA VAL A 86 15.54 -9.00 -5.51
C VAL A 86 16.52 -8.40 -4.52
N ASP A 87 16.21 -8.53 -3.22
CA ASP A 87 17.16 -8.23 -2.13
C ASP A 87 18.16 -9.39 -2.03
N GLU A 88 19.44 -9.13 -2.27
CA GLU A 88 20.49 -10.15 -2.26
C GLU A 88 20.81 -10.66 -0.85
N THR A 89 20.31 -9.99 0.19
CA THR A 89 20.39 -10.48 1.58
C THR A 89 19.28 -11.45 1.94
N ALA A 90 18.23 -11.55 1.11
CA ALA A 90 17.14 -12.49 1.31
C ALA A 90 17.46 -13.84 0.65
N SER A 91 17.08 -14.92 1.32
CA SER A 91 17.21 -16.29 0.80
C SER A 91 15.83 -16.95 0.66
N GLY A 92 15.73 -17.88 -0.29
CA GLY A 92 14.50 -18.61 -0.55
C GLY A 92 13.68 -18.04 -1.73
N PRO A 93 12.49 -18.61 -1.97
CA PRO A 93 11.63 -18.18 -3.07
C PRO A 93 10.99 -16.81 -2.77
N MET A 94 10.83 -16.00 -3.81
CA MET A 94 10.05 -14.77 -3.77
C MET A 94 8.56 -15.10 -3.58
N ALA A 95 7.82 -14.27 -2.85
CA ALA A 95 6.38 -14.47 -2.65
C ALA A 95 5.62 -14.62 -3.99
N ALA A 96 5.98 -13.81 -4.98
CA ALA A 96 5.38 -13.82 -6.32
C ALA A 96 5.60 -15.11 -7.14
N SER A 97 6.60 -15.93 -6.79
CA SER A 97 6.84 -17.23 -7.44
C SER A 97 6.11 -18.38 -6.77
N LEU A 98 5.52 -18.17 -5.59
CA LEU A 98 4.75 -19.17 -4.87
C LEU A 98 3.30 -19.19 -5.32
N ARG A 99 2.63 -20.34 -5.20
CA ARG A 99 1.20 -20.49 -5.45
C ARG A 99 0.52 -21.16 -4.26
N PRO A 100 -0.71 -20.76 -3.91
CA PRO A 100 -1.43 -21.37 -2.80
C PRO A 100 -1.76 -22.83 -3.09
N GLY A 101 -1.59 -23.70 -2.11
CA GLY A 101 -2.06 -25.08 -2.16
C GLY A 101 -3.57 -25.19 -1.90
N ALA A 102 -4.13 -26.40 -2.06
CA ALA A 102 -5.56 -26.65 -1.88
C ALA A 102 -6.08 -26.33 -0.46
N ASN A 103 -5.21 -26.41 0.55
CA ASN A 103 -5.53 -26.12 1.95
C ASN A 103 -5.24 -24.67 2.37
N TYR A 104 -5.02 -23.75 1.41
CA TYR A 104 -4.65 -22.36 1.71
C TYR A 104 -5.66 -21.65 2.62
N PHE A 105 -6.95 -21.75 2.32
CA PHE A 105 -7.99 -21.06 3.10
C PHE A 105 -8.18 -21.67 4.49
N ASP A 106 -8.02 -22.99 4.63
CA ASP A 106 -8.02 -23.66 5.94
C ASP A 106 -6.85 -23.18 6.83
N ARG A 107 -5.66 -23.04 6.22
CA ARG A 107 -4.46 -22.52 6.89
C ARG A 107 -4.61 -21.05 7.25
N LEU A 108 -5.14 -20.24 6.33
CA LEU A 108 -5.46 -18.84 6.59
C LEU A 108 -6.43 -18.71 7.77
N GLY A 109 -7.49 -19.51 7.80
CA GLY A 109 -8.44 -19.53 8.91
C GLY A 109 -7.78 -19.88 10.26
N ARG A 110 -6.81 -20.80 10.28
CA ARG A 110 -6.01 -21.09 11.50
C ARG A 110 -5.11 -19.92 11.89
N ALA A 111 -4.44 -19.28 10.93
CA ALA A 111 -3.61 -18.10 11.19
C ALA A 111 -4.43 -16.92 11.75
N LEU A 112 -5.63 -16.69 11.22
CA LEU A 112 -6.55 -15.67 11.72
C LEU A 112 -6.97 -15.95 13.17
N ARG A 113 -7.28 -17.22 13.50
CA ARG A 113 -7.56 -17.63 14.89
C ARG A 113 -6.36 -17.46 15.81
N ALA A 114 -5.15 -17.70 15.31
CA ALA A 114 -3.94 -17.44 16.09
C ALA A 114 -3.76 -15.94 16.40
N LEU A 115 -4.33 -15.05 15.59
CA LEU A 115 -4.32 -13.59 15.77
C LEU A 115 -5.58 -13.06 16.49
N ARG A 116 -6.33 -13.92 17.18
CA ARG A 116 -7.58 -13.51 17.83
C ARG A 116 -7.38 -12.30 18.76
N GLY A 117 -8.21 -11.27 18.59
CA GLY A 117 -8.16 -10.05 19.41
C GLY A 117 -6.99 -9.10 19.13
N VAL A 118 -6.14 -9.41 18.12
CA VAL A 118 -5.07 -8.48 17.72
C VAL A 118 -5.69 -7.36 16.90
N PRO A 119 -5.55 -6.08 17.31
CA PRO A 119 -6.07 -4.96 16.54
C PRO A 119 -5.24 -4.78 15.27
N LEU A 120 -5.91 -4.77 14.11
CA LEU A 120 -5.24 -4.61 12.81
C LEU A 120 -6.20 -4.11 11.73
N SER A 121 -5.68 -3.92 10.52
CA SER A 121 -6.47 -3.70 9.32
C SER A 121 -6.04 -4.65 8.22
N TYR A 122 -6.98 -5.05 7.36
CA TYR A 122 -6.67 -5.87 6.20
C TYR A 122 -6.12 -5.03 5.05
N SER A 123 -5.04 -5.52 4.44
CA SER A 123 -4.43 -4.95 3.24
C SER A 123 -4.42 -6.00 2.15
N LEU A 124 -5.44 -6.01 1.29
CA LEU A 124 -5.54 -6.97 0.19
C LEU A 124 -4.59 -6.52 -0.93
N SER A 125 -3.42 -7.15 -1.01
CA SER A 125 -2.31 -6.76 -1.89
C SER A 125 -1.38 -7.94 -2.19
N GLY A 126 -0.31 -7.71 -2.95
CA GLY A 126 0.65 -8.72 -3.40
C GLY A 126 0.81 -8.59 -4.92
N LEU A 127 0.37 -9.61 -5.67
CA LEU A 127 0.04 -9.47 -7.08
C LEU A 127 -1.34 -8.79 -7.26
N GLU A 128 -2.08 -9.16 -8.30
CA GLU A 128 -3.41 -8.61 -8.55
C GLU A 128 -4.49 -9.56 -8.01
N ASN A 129 -5.15 -9.14 -6.92
CA ASN A 129 -6.22 -9.92 -6.29
C ASN A 129 -7.39 -10.18 -7.24
N THR A 130 -7.73 -9.18 -8.06
CA THR A 130 -8.98 -9.23 -8.84
C THR A 130 -8.88 -10.12 -10.07
N ASP A 131 -7.66 -10.48 -10.51
CA ASP A 131 -7.45 -11.32 -11.68
C ASP A 131 -8.14 -12.69 -11.52
N ASP A 132 -8.16 -13.27 -10.31
CA ASP A 132 -8.85 -14.52 -10.01
C ASP A 132 -10.10 -14.25 -9.14
N PRO A 133 -11.30 -14.19 -9.75
CA PRO A 133 -12.50 -13.86 -8.98
C PRO A 133 -12.88 -14.95 -7.99
N GLY A 134 -12.67 -16.24 -8.31
CA GLY A 134 -13.01 -17.35 -7.42
C GLY A 134 -12.14 -17.36 -6.17
N TRP A 135 -10.84 -17.08 -6.35
CA TRP A 135 -9.91 -16.96 -5.24
C TRP A 135 -10.22 -15.74 -4.36
N LEU A 136 -10.48 -14.57 -4.95
CA LEU A 136 -10.79 -13.36 -4.17
C LEU A 136 -12.10 -13.51 -3.38
N LEU A 137 -13.14 -14.11 -3.99
CA LEU A 137 -14.39 -14.42 -3.29
C LEU A 137 -14.16 -15.36 -2.10
N SER A 138 -13.34 -16.40 -2.28
CA SER A 138 -12.98 -17.33 -1.21
C SER A 138 -12.15 -16.66 -0.11
N LEU A 139 -11.26 -15.74 -0.49
CA LEU A 139 -10.46 -14.96 0.45
C LEU A 139 -11.35 -14.09 1.34
N VAL A 140 -12.22 -13.26 0.76
CA VAL A 140 -13.07 -12.36 1.56
C VAL A 140 -14.08 -13.14 2.40
N ALA A 141 -14.56 -14.29 1.91
CA ALA A 141 -15.39 -15.19 2.70
C ALA A 141 -14.63 -15.75 3.91
N THR A 142 -13.37 -16.17 3.72
CA THR A 142 -12.52 -16.69 4.81
C THR A 142 -12.20 -15.61 5.84
N LEU A 143 -11.87 -14.39 5.39
CA LEU A 143 -11.60 -13.26 6.28
C LEU A 143 -12.85 -12.84 7.06
N GLY A 144 -14.01 -12.82 6.40
CA GLY A 144 -15.29 -12.49 7.03
C GLY A 144 -15.77 -13.56 8.01
N ALA A 145 -15.56 -14.84 7.70
CA ALA A 145 -15.93 -15.95 8.56
C ALA A 145 -15.10 -16.04 9.85
N ALA A 146 -13.95 -15.36 9.93
CA ALA A 146 -13.15 -15.33 11.15
C ALA A 146 -13.89 -14.64 12.32
N GLY A 147 -14.65 -13.58 12.05
CA GLY A 147 -15.48 -12.89 13.05
C GLY A 147 -14.77 -12.65 14.39
N ASP A 148 -15.48 -12.93 15.49
CA ASP A 148 -14.98 -12.79 16.87
C ASP A 148 -13.91 -13.84 17.27
N ASP A 149 -13.70 -14.86 16.43
CA ASP A 149 -12.63 -15.84 16.57
C ASP A 149 -11.34 -15.38 15.87
N GLY A 150 -11.39 -14.28 15.11
CA GLY A 150 -10.28 -13.67 14.40
C GLY A 150 -9.73 -12.39 15.04
N PRO A 151 -8.90 -11.64 14.30
CA PRO A 151 -8.35 -10.37 14.78
C PRO A 151 -9.43 -9.28 14.91
N ASP A 152 -9.12 -8.23 15.69
CA ASP A 152 -9.97 -7.04 15.83
C ASP A 152 -9.74 -6.10 14.63
N VAL A 153 -10.51 -6.33 13.56
CA VAL A 153 -10.32 -5.62 12.28
C VAL A 153 -10.98 -4.24 12.31
N GLY A 154 -10.17 -3.19 12.23
CA GLY A 154 -10.64 -1.80 12.20
C GLY A 154 -10.91 -1.22 10.82
N GLY A 155 -10.55 -1.95 9.75
CA GLY A 155 -10.73 -1.49 8.37
C GLY A 155 -10.06 -2.41 7.36
N SER A 156 -10.35 -2.17 6.07
CA SER A 156 -9.80 -2.97 4.98
C SER A 156 -9.61 -2.15 3.71
N VAL A 157 -8.49 -2.36 3.03
CA VAL A 157 -8.15 -1.72 1.76
C VAL A 157 -7.81 -2.79 0.73
N LEU A 158 -8.24 -2.58 -0.52
CA LEU A 158 -7.83 -3.38 -1.65
C LEU A 158 -6.97 -2.53 -2.60
N TYR A 159 -5.74 -2.99 -2.82
CA TYR A 159 -4.83 -2.47 -3.83
C TYR A 159 -5.05 -3.25 -5.12
N THR A 160 -5.36 -2.55 -6.21
CA THR A 160 -5.68 -3.19 -7.48
C THR A 160 -5.22 -2.35 -8.67
N ASN A 161 -4.83 -3.00 -9.76
CA ASN A 161 -4.69 -2.42 -11.09
C ASN A 161 -6.03 -2.38 -11.85
N GLY A 162 -7.05 -3.06 -11.33
CA GLY A 162 -8.43 -3.06 -11.79
C GLY A 162 -8.78 -3.99 -12.94
N ALA A 163 -7.84 -4.80 -13.43
CA ALA A 163 -8.07 -5.69 -14.56
C ALA A 163 -9.29 -6.61 -14.33
N GLY A 164 -9.31 -7.33 -13.21
CA GLY A 164 -10.43 -8.18 -12.87
C GLY A 164 -11.71 -7.44 -12.49
N LEU A 165 -11.64 -6.18 -12.04
CA LEU A 165 -12.85 -5.39 -11.80
C LEU A 165 -13.57 -5.02 -13.10
N VAL A 166 -12.83 -4.82 -14.19
CA VAL A 166 -13.42 -4.55 -15.50
C VAL A 166 -14.16 -5.78 -16.04
N GLU A 167 -13.65 -6.98 -15.81
CA GLU A 167 -14.21 -8.22 -16.35
C GLU A 167 -15.25 -8.86 -15.41
N HIS A 168 -15.05 -8.74 -14.10
CA HIS A 168 -15.79 -9.48 -13.08
C HIS A 168 -16.41 -8.58 -12.00
N GLY A 169 -16.45 -7.26 -12.23
CA GLY A 169 -16.97 -6.28 -11.27
C GLY A 169 -18.40 -6.58 -10.80
N GLY A 170 -19.24 -7.16 -11.66
CA GLY A 170 -20.60 -7.55 -11.30
C GLY A 170 -20.68 -8.56 -10.14
N ALA A 171 -19.70 -9.45 -10.00
CA ALA A 171 -19.62 -10.40 -8.89
C ALA A 171 -18.71 -9.88 -7.75
N LEU A 172 -17.59 -9.26 -8.10
CA LEU A 172 -16.58 -8.84 -7.12
C LEU A 172 -17.02 -7.64 -6.28
N LEU A 173 -17.61 -6.60 -6.90
CA LEU A 173 -17.96 -5.37 -6.19
C LEU A 173 -19.03 -5.58 -5.10
N PRO A 174 -20.11 -6.36 -5.32
CA PRO A 174 -21.03 -6.74 -4.24
C PRO A 174 -20.35 -7.53 -3.11
N ALA A 175 -19.52 -8.52 -3.44
CA ALA A 175 -18.86 -9.32 -2.42
C ALA A 175 -17.90 -8.50 -1.56
N LEU A 176 -17.11 -7.61 -2.17
CA LEU A 176 -16.23 -6.68 -1.46
C LEU A 176 -17.02 -5.71 -0.58
N ALA A 177 -18.16 -5.20 -1.05
CA ALA A 177 -19.03 -4.33 -0.26
C ALA A 177 -19.64 -5.08 0.94
N SER A 178 -20.15 -6.31 0.74
CA SER A 178 -20.69 -7.15 1.81
C SER A 178 -19.64 -7.55 2.84
N PHE A 179 -18.39 -7.72 2.41
CA PHE A 179 -17.25 -7.94 3.30
C PHE A 179 -16.93 -6.71 4.18
N GLY A 180 -17.41 -5.52 3.83
CA GLY A 180 -17.10 -4.28 4.54
C GLY A 180 -15.78 -3.65 4.09
N LEU A 181 -15.44 -3.78 2.80
CA LEU A 181 -14.29 -3.09 2.21
C LEU A 181 -14.37 -1.58 2.49
N SER A 182 -13.32 -1.00 3.08
CA SER A 182 -13.34 0.42 3.45
C SER A 182 -13.05 1.35 2.27
N TRP A 183 -12.09 1.02 1.40
CA TRP A 183 -11.85 1.73 0.13
C TRP A 183 -11.01 0.91 -0.86
N LEU A 184 -10.97 1.37 -2.11
CA LEU A 184 -10.00 0.93 -3.12
C LEU A 184 -8.84 1.90 -3.27
N GLU A 185 -7.65 1.35 -3.49
CA GLU A 185 -6.50 2.05 -4.05
C GLU A 185 -6.21 1.50 -5.45
N TRP A 186 -6.68 2.23 -6.46
CA TRP A 186 -6.60 1.82 -7.85
C TRP A 186 -5.35 2.40 -8.52
N SER A 187 -4.43 1.53 -8.90
CA SER A 187 -3.21 1.86 -9.62
C SER A 187 -3.54 2.37 -11.02
N ARG A 188 -3.37 3.68 -11.21
CA ARG A 188 -3.46 4.37 -12.48
C ARG A 188 -2.38 5.45 -12.48
N HIS A 189 -1.40 5.33 -13.37
CA HIS A 189 -0.16 6.10 -13.26
C HIS A 189 -0.01 7.17 -14.35
N HIS A 190 -1.06 7.38 -15.14
CA HIS A 190 -1.17 8.52 -16.05
C HIS A 190 -2.63 8.80 -16.40
N ASP A 191 -2.93 10.06 -16.76
CA ASP A 191 -4.25 10.52 -17.19
C ASP A 191 -4.63 10.05 -18.60
N ARG A 192 -3.63 9.64 -19.40
CA ARG A 192 -3.76 9.07 -20.76
C ARG A 192 -3.55 7.56 -20.76
N ASP A 193 -4.37 6.83 -21.51
CA ASP A 193 -4.34 5.37 -21.59
C ASP A 193 -3.06 4.82 -22.22
N ASP A 194 -2.59 5.43 -23.30
CA ASP A 194 -1.38 5.03 -24.02
C ASP A 194 -0.12 5.13 -23.14
N VAL A 195 0.03 6.25 -22.43
CA VAL A 195 1.13 6.46 -21.48
C VAL A 195 0.98 5.54 -20.28
N ASN A 196 -0.22 5.45 -19.69
CA ASN A 196 -0.48 4.53 -18.57
C ASN A 196 -0.16 3.09 -18.96
N GLN A 197 -0.50 2.66 -20.17
CA GLN A 197 -0.19 1.33 -20.67
C GLN A 197 1.32 1.12 -20.86
N SER A 198 2.07 2.14 -21.28
CA SER A 198 3.53 2.05 -21.37
C SER A 198 4.20 1.80 -20.01
N ILE A 199 3.55 2.27 -18.94
CA ILE A 199 3.98 2.19 -17.54
C ILE A 199 3.53 0.87 -16.89
N MET A 200 2.21 0.63 -16.86
CA MET A 200 1.55 -0.54 -16.26
C MET A 200 1.80 -1.82 -17.04
N ARG A 201 1.93 -1.71 -18.37
CA ARG A 201 2.18 -2.83 -19.29
C ARG A 201 1.22 -3.98 -19.04
N PHE A 202 -0.08 -3.69 -19.04
CA PHE A 202 -1.10 -4.73 -19.05
C PHE A 202 -0.84 -5.67 -20.24
N ARG A 203 -1.11 -6.96 -20.03
CA ARG A 203 -0.95 -7.98 -21.08
C ARG A 203 -1.86 -7.66 -22.28
N PRO A 204 -1.49 -8.07 -23.49
CA PRO A 204 -2.32 -7.88 -24.66
C PRO A 204 -3.74 -8.40 -24.44
N GLY A 205 -4.74 -7.61 -24.87
CA GLY A 205 -6.16 -7.98 -24.79
C GLY A 205 -6.84 -7.62 -23.46
N GLN A 206 -6.10 -7.17 -22.45
CA GLN A 206 -6.69 -6.74 -21.17
C GLN A 206 -7.60 -5.51 -21.37
N PRO A 207 -8.92 -5.61 -21.10
CA PRO A 207 -9.84 -4.50 -21.37
C PRO A 207 -9.51 -3.22 -20.59
N VAL A 208 -8.99 -3.35 -19.37
CA VAL A 208 -8.56 -2.23 -18.50
C VAL A 208 -7.50 -1.31 -19.14
N MET A 209 -6.82 -1.77 -20.19
CA MET A 209 -5.92 -0.95 -21.01
C MET A 209 -6.62 0.26 -21.62
N ARG A 210 -7.95 0.19 -21.82
CA ARG A 210 -8.75 1.20 -22.49
C ARG A 210 -9.52 2.04 -21.47
N ASP A 211 -9.51 3.34 -21.68
CA ASP A 211 -10.17 4.29 -20.77
C ASP A 211 -11.65 4.01 -20.58
N ALA A 212 -12.41 3.74 -21.64
CA ALA A 212 -13.85 3.49 -21.52
C ALA A 212 -14.17 2.30 -20.58
N ALA A 213 -13.39 1.23 -20.64
CA ALA A 213 -13.60 0.06 -19.81
C ALA A 213 -13.21 0.33 -18.35
N PHE A 214 -12.07 1.00 -18.14
CA PHE A 214 -11.63 1.48 -16.84
C PHE A 214 -12.67 2.42 -16.20
N GLU A 215 -13.13 3.44 -16.91
CA GLU A 215 -14.11 4.43 -16.42
C GLU A 215 -15.42 3.77 -16.00
N THR A 216 -15.93 2.83 -16.80
CA THR A 216 -17.15 2.08 -16.50
C THR A 216 -17.01 1.31 -15.19
N ALA A 217 -15.91 0.57 -15.03
CA ALA A 217 -15.65 -0.19 -13.81
C ALA A 217 -15.37 0.71 -12.61
N PHE A 218 -14.69 1.84 -12.81
CA PHE A 218 -14.42 2.85 -11.79
C PHE A 218 -15.71 3.47 -11.26
N ALA A 219 -16.64 3.83 -12.15
CA ALA A 219 -17.97 4.34 -11.78
C ALA A 219 -18.74 3.30 -10.96
N ALA A 220 -18.81 2.05 -11.43
CA ALA A 220 -19.48 0.96 -10.70
C ALA A 220 -18.88 0.70 -9.31
N ALA A 221 -17.55 0.82 -9.18
CA ALA A 221 -16.86 0.67 -7.90
C ALA A 221 -17.20 1.81 -6.92
N ARG A 222 -17.27 3.05 -7.43
CA ARG A 222 -17.59 4.25 -6.63
C ARG A 222 -19.00 4.26 -6.07
N GLU A 223 -19.94 3.57 -6.69
CA GLU A 223 -21.29 3.40 -6.15
C GLU A 223 -21.31 2.58 -4.84
N ARG A 224 -20.21 1.90 -4.50
CA ARG A 224 -20.13 0.99 -3.34
C ARG A 224 -19.19 1.46 -2.24
N PHE A 225 -18.08 2.12 -2.59
CA PHE A 225 -17.09 2.57 -1.63
C PHE A 225 -16.23 3.71 -2.20
N PRO A 226 -15.50 4.46 -1.35
CA PRO A 226 -14.51 5.42 -1.81
C PRO A 226 -13.44 4.75 -2.70
N VAL A 227 -13.10 5.40 -3.80
CA VAL A 227 -12.05 4.93 -4.72
C VAL A 227 -10.97 6.01 -4.82
N LYS A 228 -9.75 5.64 -4.43
CA LYS A 228 -8.56 6.47 -4.51
C LYS A 228 -7.73 6.07 -5.73
N LEU A 229 -7.21 7.04 -6.47
CA LEU A 229 -6.25 6.80 -7.55
C LEU A 229 -4.83 6.82 -6.99
N VAL A 230 -4.03 5.81 -7.32
CA VAL A 230 -2.61 5.77 -6.98
C VAL A 230 -1.78 5.99 -8.24
N CYS A 231 -1.03 7.09 -8.28
CA CYS A 231 -0.15 7.48 -9.36
C CYS A 231 1.30 7.44 -8.89
N ILE A 232 2.10 6.49 -9.38
CA ILE A 232 3.53 6.50 -9.11
C ILE A 232 4.21 7.48 -10.08
N VAL A 233 4.71 8.58 -9.53
CA VAL A 233 5.35 9.66 -10.30
C VAL A 233 6.69 9.21 -10.84
N GLN A 234 6.94 9.49 -12.12
CA GLN A 234 8.10 8.97 -12.82
C GLN A 234 8.35 9.71 -14.13
N ARG A 235 9.59 9.66 -14.62
CA ARG A 235 9.96 10.13 -15.96
C ARG A 235 9.20 9.39 -17.05
N GLY A 236 8.69 10.13 -18.02
CA GLY A 236 7.76 9.63 -19.04
C GLY A 236 6.32 9.42 -18.53
N GLY A 237 5.99 9.96 -17.35
CA GLY A 237 4.67 9.92 -16.74
C GLY A 237 4.28 11.27 -16.15
N VAL A 238 3.82 11.29 -14.90
CA VAL A 238 3.58 12.54 -14.15
C VAL A 238 4.91 13.02 -13.55
N GLU A 239 5.40 14.18 -13.99
CA GLU A 239 6.73 14.71 -13.63
C GLU A 239 6.72 16.13 -13.08
N THR A 240 5.74 16.94 -13.47
CA THR A 240 5.71 18.39 -13.19
C THR A 240 4.43 18.82 -12.48
N PRO A 241 4.38 20.03 -11.89
CA PRO A 241 3.13 20.59 -11.36
C PRO A 241 1.99 20.65 -12.38
N ALA A 242 2.31 20.94 -13.65
CA ALA A 242 1.31 20.94 -14.73
C ALA A 242 0.73 19.53 -14.99
N ASP A 243 1.55 18.48 -14.93
CA ASP A 243 1.08 17.10 -15.04
C ASP A 243 0.24 16.69 -13.83
N VAL A 244 0.65 17.09 -12.62
CA VAL A 244 -0.13 16.90 -11.40
C VAL A 244 -1.51 17.53 -11.56
N LEU A 245 -1.60 18.79 -11.96
CA LEU A 245 -2.88 19.48 -12.16
C LEU A 245 -3.75 18.81 -13.22
N ARG A 246 -3.17 18.38 -14.35
CA ARG A 246 -3.90 17.61 -15.37
C ARG A 246 -4.45 16.29 -14.82
N TYR A 247 -3.65 15.59 -14.02
CA TYR A 247 -4.07 14.35 -13.36
C TYR A 247 -5.19 14.60 -12.34
N LEU A 248 -5.11 15.69 -11.56
CA LEU A 248 -6.15 16.09 -10.61
C LEU A 248 -7.46 16.46 -11.32
N ASP A 249 -7.39 17.15 -12.46
CA ASP A 249 -8.57 17.46 -13.28
C ASP A 249 -9.24 16.17 -13.79
N ARG A 250 -8.44 15.17 -14.21
CA ARG A 250 -8.95 13.85 -14.57
C ARG A 250 -9.58 13.13 -13.39
N ALA A 251 -8.93 13.12 -12.23
CA ALA A 251 -9.45 12.50 -11.02
C ALA A 251 -10.78 13.10 -10.56
N ARG A 252 -10.93 14.42 -10.68
CA ARG A 252 -12.18 15.15 -10.42
C ARG A 252 -13.30 14.67 -11.35
N VAL A 253 -13.03 14.54 -12.65
CA VAL A 253 -14.02 14.04 -13.63
C VAL A 253 -14.45 12.61 -13.30
N LEU A 254 -13.50 11.76 -12.89
CA LEU A 254 -13.78 10.38 -12.45
C LEU A 254 -14.51 10.32 -11.11
N GLY A 255 -14.46 11.41 -10.32
CA GLY A 255 -15.00 11.53 -8.97
C GLY A 255 -14.23 10.74 -7.90
N ALA A 256 -12.91 10.57 -8.09
CA ALA A 256 -12.06 9.90 -7.11
C ALA A 256 -12.14 10.59 -5.73
N SER A 257 -12.10 9.82 -4.65
CA SER A 257 -12.10 10.36 -3.27
C SER A 257 -10.73 10.88 -2.85
N ALA A 258 -9.66 10.38 -3.48
CA ALA A 258 -8.31 10.89 -3.31
C ALA A 258 -7.42 10.56 -4.51
N VAL A 259 -6.34 11.32 -4.66
CA VAL A 259 -5.21 11.01 -5.54
C VAL A 259 -3.95 10.91 -4.68
N ILE A 260 -3.26 9.78 -4.79
CA ILE A 260 -1.99 9.52 -4.09
C ILE A 260 -0.87 9.54 -5.13
N PHE A 261 -0.09 10.61 -5.14
CA PHE A 261 1.18 10.69 -5.85
C PHE A 261 2.26 10.05 -4.99
N ARG A 262 2.77 8.90 -5.46
CA ARG A 262 3.77 8.12 -4.75
C ARG A 262 5.08 8.13 -5.53
N GLU A 263 6.18 8.35 -4.83
CA GLU A 263 7.51 8.15 -5.38
C GLU A 263 7.88 6.66 -5.37
N PHE A 264 8.71 6.21 -6.33
CA PHE A 264 9.38 4.92 -6.19
C PHE A 264 10.16 4.87 -4.87
N SER A 265 9.93 3.84 -4.06
CA SER A 265 10.65 3.67 -2.80
C SER A 265 12.15 3.80 -3.00
N ALA A 266 12.84 4.49 -2.09
CA ALA A 266 14.29 4.48 -2.07
C ALA A 266 14.76 3.03 -1.82
N LEU A 267 15.67 2.54 -2.66
CA LEU A 267 16.14 1.16 -2.63
C LEU A 267 17.60 1.12 -2.15
N PRO A 268 17.93 0.38 -1.08
CA PRO A 268 19.30 0.18 -0.66
C PRO A 268 20.12 -0.58 -1.72
N ASP A 269 21.44 -0.52 -1.60
CA ASP A 269 22.37 -1.16 -2.56
C ASP A 269 22.31 -2.69 -2.52
N THR A 270 21.70 -3.27 -1.48
CA THR A 270 21.46 -4.72 -1.39
C THR A 270 20.49 -5.25 -2.44
N TYR A 271 19.69 -4.39 -3.07
CA TYR A 271 18.80 -4.81 -4.16
C TYR A 271 19.57 -4.98 -5.47
N ARG A 272 19.54 -6.19 -6.01
CA ARG A 272 20.17 -6.56 -7.28
C ARG A 272 19.84 -5.57 -8.39
N ARG A 273 20.86 -5.16 -9.14
CA ARG A 273 20.74 -4.26 -10.31
C ARG A 273 20.14 -4.93 -11.56
N ASN A 274 18.94 -5.47 -11.42
CA ASN A 274 18.16 -6.08 -12.51
C ASN A 274 17.42 -5.02 -13.35
N ALA A 275 16.60 -5.45 -14.31
CA ALA A 275 15.89 -4.54 -15.21
C ALA A 275 14.97 -3.56 -14.46
N THR A 276 14.25 -4.04 -13.43
CA THR A 276 13.35 -3.24 -12.61
C THR A 276 14.10 -2.20 -11.80
N ARG A 277 15.17 -2.60 -11.10
CA ARG A 277 16.02 -1.66 -10.33
C ARG A 277 16.59 -0.57 -11.24
N ARG A 278 17.14 -0.94 -12.40
CA ARG A 278 17.65 0.05 -13.38
C ARG A 278 16.58 1.01 -13.88
N TYR A 279 15.36 0.52 -14.10
CA TYR A 279 14.23 1.37 -14.48
C TYR A 279 13.88 2.35 -13.36
N VAL A 280 13.72 1.86 -12.13
CA VAL A 280 13.44 2.68 -10.94
C VAL A 280 14.50 3.77 -10.79
N ASP A 281 15.78 3.41 -10.80
CA ASP A 281 16.89 4.37 -10.64
C ASP A 281 16.85 5.48 -11.71
N HIS A 282 16.54 5.13 -12.95
CA HIS A 282 16.51 6.07 -14.07
C HIS A 282 15.25 6.94 -14.08
N ALA A 283 14.09 6.34 -13.85
CA ALA A 283 12.79 6.98 -14.00
C ALA A 283 12.28 7.67 -12.73
N ARG A 284 12.94 7.50 -11.58
CA ARG A 284 12.51 8.10 -10.30
C ARG A 284 12.41 9.62 -10.38
N ILE A 285 11.26 10.12 -9.94
CA ILE A 285 11.03 11.51 -9.57
C ILE A 285 10.93 11.56 -8.06
N ALA A 286 11.75 12.40 -7.43
CA ALA A 286 11.72 12.57 -5.99
C ALA A 286 10.49 13.36 -5.58
N ILE A 287 9.68 12.82 -4.66
CA ILE A 287 8.39 13.43 -4.31
C ILE A 287 8.58 14.77 -3.61
N ASP A 288 9.68 14.93 -2.87
CA ASP A 288 10.02 16.16 -2.17
C ASP A 288 10.21 17.34 -3.13
N ALA A 289 10.93 17.13 -4.23
CA ALA A 289 11.16 18.13 -5.27
C ALA A 289 9.89 18.43 -6.06
N LEU A 290 9.11 17.41 -6.43
CA LEU A 290 7.83 17.62 -7.12
C LEU A 290 6.84 18.37 -6.24
N LEU A 291 6.76 18.00 -4.96
CA LEU A 291 5.91 18.68 -4.00
C LEU A 291 6.31 20.15 -3.87
N LEU A 292 7.60 20.44 -3.63
CA LEU A 292 8.10 21.82 -3.55
C LEU A 292 7.71 22.64 -4.78
N ALA A 293 7.84 22.06 -5.98
CA ALA A 293 7.42 22.70 -7.22
C ALA A 293 5.90 22.94 -7.25
N CYS A 294 5.08 22.00 -6.78
CA CYS A 294 3.63 22.16 -6.70
C CYS A 294 3.24 23.27 -5.71
N VAL A 295 3.81 23.31 -4.51
CA VAL A 295 3.45 24.36 -3.52
C VAL A 295 3.93 25.75 -3.92
N ALA A 296 4.93 25.84 -4.80
CA ALA A 296 5.36 27.10 -5.41
C ALA A 296 4.52 27.51 -6.63
N ASP A 297 3.72 26.60 -7.19
CA ASP A 297 2.86 26.86 -8.34
C ASP A 297 1.53 27.51 -7.91
N PRO A 298 1.21 28.73 -8.37
CA PRO A 298 -0.03 29.43 -8.00
C PRO A 298 -1.32 28.67 -8.36
N ALA A 299 -1.31 27.88 -9.44
CA ALA A 299 -2.48 27.12 -9.86
C ALA A 299 -2.74 25.92 -8.96
N PHE A 300 -1.70 25.33 -8.35
CA PHE A 300 -1.87 24.31 -7.32
C PHE A 300 -2.27 24.95 -5.97
N ALA A 301 -1.57 26.01 -5.55
CA ALA A 301 -1.84 26.68 -4.28
C ALA A 301 -3.27 27.24 -4.19
N SER A 302 -3.86 27.67 -5.30
CA SER A 302 -5.26 28.14 -5.36
C SER A 302 -6.31 27.02 -5.36
N ARG A 303 -5.91 25.75 -5.41
CA ARG A 303 -6.80 24.58 -5.44
C ARG A 303 -6.65 23.66 -4.24
N CYS A 304 -5.53 23.74 -3.53
CA CYS A 304 -5.13 22.76 -2.53
C CYS A 304 -4.74 23.41 -1.20
N GLU A 305 -5.39 22.99 -0.11
CA GLU A 305 -5.10 23.46 1.25
C GLU A 305 -4.47 22.34 2.09
N PRO A 306 -3.42 22.62 2.90
CA PRO A 306 -2.77 21.59 3.71
C PRO A 306 -3.72 21.01 4.77
N ILE A 307 -3.77 19.67 4.89
CA ILE A 307 -4.55 18.95 5.91
C ILE A 307 -3.65 18.40 7.00
N ALA A 308 -2.72 17.52 6.63
CA ALA A 308 -1.93 16.75 7.59
C ALA A 308 -0.58 16.32 7.00
N LEU A 309 0.41 16.24 7.87
CA LEU A 309 1.70 15.62 7.62
C LEU A 309 1.81 14.37 8.50
N THR A 310 2.22 13.24 7.94
CA THR A 310 2.36 11.96 8.64
C THR A 310 3.76 11.40 8.48
N GLY A 311 4.37 10.98 9.59
CA GLY A 311 5.60 10.20 9.62
C GLY A 311 5.30 8.77 10.05
N GLY A 312 5.73 7.80 9.26
CA GLY A 312 5.67 6.38 9.60
C GLY A 312 7.07 5.76 9.66
N TYR A 313 7.12 4.48 10.02
CA TYR A 313 8.39 3.77 10.28
C TYR A 313 9.30 3.59 9.05
N TYR A 314 8.77 3.77 7.83
CA TYR A 314 9.55 3.70 6.60
C TYR A 314 9.03 4.64 5.50
N PHE A 315 8.10 5.52 5.83
CA PHE A 315 7.43 6.37 4.85
C PHE A 315 7.01 7.69 5.49
N TRP A 316 6.72 8.68 4.66
CA TRP A 316 5.96 9.84 5.06
C TRP A 316 4.97 10.24 3.98
N ASN A 317 3.90 10.90 4.40
CA ASN A 317 3.02 11.55 3.45
C ASN A 317 2.56 12.93 3.94
N ALA A 318 2.28 13.78 2.98
CA ALA A 318 1.62 15.05 3.21
C ALA A 318 0.31 15.06 2.42
N ARG A 319 -0.74 15.60 3.03
CA ARG A 319 -2.11 15.57 2.54
C ARG A 319 -2.64 16.99 2.37
N TRP A 320 -3.35 17.21 1.27
CA TRP A 320 -4.05 18.43 0.93
C TRP A 320 -5.52 18.15 0.63
N ALA A 321 -6.39 19.10 1.00
CA ALA A 321 -7.77 19.15 0.57
C ALA A 321 -7.80 19.85 -0.78
N HIS A 322 -8.31 19.18 -1.80
CA HIS A 322 -8.64 19.83 -3.05
C HIS A 322 -9.97 20.57 -2.89
N ARG A 323 -10.10 21.77 -3.47
CA ARG A 323 -11.32 22.60 -3.42
C ARG A 323 -12.59 21.90 -3.90
N ASP A 324 -12.43 20.87 -4.74
CA ASP A 324 -13.54 20.05 -5.26
C ASP A 324 -13.90 18.86 -4.35
N GLY A 325 -13.40 18.83 -3.11
CA GLY A 325 -13.86 17.91 -2.07
C GLY A 325 -13.20 16.53 -2.03
N PHE A 326 -12.01 16.38 -2.65
CA PHE A 326 -11.22 15.14 -2.59
C PHE A 326 -9.80 15.42 -2.09
N GLU A 327 -9.07 14.38 -1.67
CA GLU A 327 -7.73 14.56 -1.12
C GLU A 327 -6.61 14.42 -2.15
N VAL A 328 -5.55 15.19 -2.00
CA VAL A 328 -4.29 15.03 -2.74
C VAL A 328 -3.20 14.65 -1.76
N VAL A 329 -2.51 13.55 -2.03
CA VAL A 329 -1.49 12.99 -1.14
C VAL A 329 -0.18 12.90 -1.90
N PHE A 330 0.91 13.39 -1.30
CA PHE A 330 2.27 13.17 -1.76
C PHE A 330 2.97 12.26 -0.77
N GLU A 331 3.53 11.14 -1.25
CA GLU A 331 4.10 10.08 -0.41
C GLU A 331 5.47 9.61 -0.90
N ALA A 332 6.39 9.47 0.04
CA ALA A 332 7.68 8.82 -0.14
C ALA A 332 7.86 7.66 0.84
N SER A 333 8.64 6.67 0.42
CA SER A 333 9.00 5.52 1.25
C SER A 333 10.46 5.12 1.03
N ASP A 334 11.03 4.47 2.03
CA ASP A 334 12.43 4.05 2.04
C ASP A 334 12.53 2.58 2.49
N TYR A 335 12.98 1.71 1.58
CA TYR A 335 13.14 0.29 1.90
C TYR A 335 14.36 0.02 2.77
N GLY A 336 15.37 0.89 2.81
CA GLY A 336 16.46 0.80 3.78
C GLY A 336 15.93 0.99 5.20
N ALA A 337 15.18 2.07 5.44
CA ALA A 337 14.52 2.32 6.72
C ALA A 337 13.58 1.15 7.10
N MET A 338 12.77 0.66 6.16
CA MET A 338 11.91 -0.50 6.41
C MET A 338 12.71 -1.70 6.95
N ARG A 339 13.88 -1.98 6.38
CA ARG A 339 14.72 -3.12 6.78
C ARG A 339 15.38 -2.91 8.14
N GLU A 340 15.82 -1.69 8.44
CA GLU A 340 16.34 -1.35 9.76
C GLU A 340 15.29 -1.57 10.85
N HIS A 341 14.01 -1.27 10.58
CA HIS A 341 12.91 -1.54 11.51
C HIS A 341 12.55 -3.03 11.60
N GLU A 342 12.57 -3.77 10.48
CA GLU A 342 12.34 -5.22 10.45
C GLU A 342 13.43 -6.02 11.21
N LEU A 343 14.61 -5.44 11.46
CA LEU A 343 15.68 -6.04 12.27
C LEU A 343 15.51 -5.83 13.78
N ARG A 344 14.51 -5.06 14.23
CA ARG A 344 14.21 -4.83 15.64
C ARG A 344 13.23 -5.90 16.17
N ASP A 345 13.17 -6.08 17.49
CA ASP A 345 12.24 -7.01 18.17
C ASP A 345 10.77 -6.50 18.18
N ALA A 346 10.26 -6.09 17.02
CA ALA A 346 8.95 -5.51 16.83
C ALA A 346 8.37 -5.83 15.45
N VAL A 347 7.07 -6.05 15.38
CA VAL A 347 6.37 -6.37 14.13
C VAL A 347 5.48 -5.21 13.71
N TYR A 348 5.76 -4.65 12.54
CA TYR A 348 5.04 -3.49 11.97
C TYR A 348 4.03 -3.87 10.87
N LYS A 349 4.14 -5.10 10.34
CA LYS A 349 3.21 -5.66 9.35
C LYS A 349 3.19 -7.18 9.45
N LEU A 350 2.08 -7.76 9.02
CA LEU A 350 1.87 -9.18 8.89
C LEU A 350 1.58 -9.52 7.44
N VAL A 351 2.24 -10.55 6.91
CA VAL A 351 1.96 -11.07 5.58
C VAL A 351 1.74 -12.57 5.67
N PHE A 352 0.58 -13.02 5.22
CA PHE A 352 0.26 -14.43 5.07
C PHE A 352 0.58 -14.88 3.64
N HIS A 353 1.61 -15.71 3.52
CA HIS A 353 2.21 -16.09 2.25
C HIS A 353 1.55 -17.33 1.64
N PRO A 354 1.71 -17.57 0.33
CA PRO A 354 1.06 -18.69 -0.36
C PRO A 354 1.53 -20.07 0.11
N ASN A 355 2.72 -20.16 0.71
CA ASN A 355 3.24 -21.38 1.35
C ASN A 355 2.55 -21.70 2.69
N GLY A 356 1.68 -20.83 3.20
CA GLY A 356 0.98 -21.00 4.47
C GLY A 356 1.69 -20.42 5.69
N ASN A 357 2.79 -19.68 5.50
CA ASN A 357 3.49 -19.00 6.58
C ASN A 357 2.88 -17.62 6.85
N LEU A 358 2.71 -17.27 8.12
CA LEU A 358 2.51 -15.90 8.57
C LEU A 358 3.86 -15.30 8.97
N CYS A 359 4.27 -14.23 8.30
CA CYS A 359 5.57 -13.58 8.51
C CYS A 359 5.42 -12.12 8.96
N ALA A 360 6.45 -11.60 9.64
CA ALA A 360 6.60 -10.19 9.99
C ALA A 360 7.07 -9.30 8.82
N GLY A 361 6.80 -9.69 7.57
CA GLY A 361 7.33 -9.01 6.40
C GLY A 361 7.07 -9.74 5.09
N TRP A 362 7.61 -9.19 4.00
CA TRP A 362 7.31 -9.62 2.62
C TRP A 362 8.08 -10.86 2.15
N GLN A 363 8.95 -11.44 2.99
CA GLN A 363 9.76 -12.61 2.64
C GLN A 363 9.11 -13.91 3.18
N PRO A 364 8.71 -14.87 2.32
CA PRO A 364 7.92 -16.04 2.72
C PRO A 364 8.61 -17.02 3.68
N THR A 365 9.92 -16.93 3.81
CA THR A 365 10.79 -17.86 4.55
C THR A 365 11.55 -17.17 5.68
N ARG A 366 11.30 -15.87 5.90
CA ARG A 366 11.99 -15.06 6.90
C ARG A 366 10.99 -14.53 7.93
N ASP A 367 11.44 -14.36 9.17
CA ASP A 367 10.67 -13.76 10.25
C ASP A 367 9.28 -14.41 10.42
N ILE A 368 9.26 -15.75 10.34
CA ILE A 368 8.04 -16.56 10.45
C ILE A 368 7.52 -16.48 11.90
N LEU A 369 6.29 -15.99 12.03
CA LEU A 369 5.58 -15.83 13.29
C LEU A 369 4.68 -17.03 13.57
N TRP A 370 4.15 -17.65 12.51
CA TRP A 370 3.31 -18.84 12.61
C TRP A 370 3.40 -19.67 11.32
N SER A 371 3.40 -20.99 11.46
CA SER A 371 3.22 -21.96 10.37
C SER A 371 2.40 -23.16 10.82
N ASP A 372 1.79 -23.87 9.88
CA ASP A 372 1.01 -25.10 10.16
C ASP A 372 1.85 -26.21 10.82
N ASP A 373 3.16 -26.24 10.53
CA ASP A 373 4.11 -27.23 11.03
C ASP A 373 4.86 -26.78 12.30
N ASP A 374 4.36 -25.78 13.04
CA ASP A 374 5.08 -25.22 14.20
C ASP A 374 5.18 -26.22 15.38
N HIS A 375 6.20 -27.07 15.29
CA HIS A 375 6.90 -27.75 16.39
C HIS A 375 8.11 -26.95 16.88
N ARG A 376 8.21 -25.65 16.55
CA ARG A 376 9.32 -24.80 16.96
C ARG A 376 9.14 -24.39 18.43
N ASP A 377 9.78 -25.17 19.31
CA ASP A 377 9.92 -24.93 20.74
C ASP A 377 10.71 -23.65 21.07
#